data_AF-A0A2V8K8W0-F1
#
_entry.id   AF-A0A2V8K8W0-F1
#
_cell.length_a   1.000
_cell.length_b   1.000
_cell.length_c   1.000
_cell.angle_alpha   90.00
_cell.angle_beta   90.00
_cell.angle_gamma   90.00
#
_symmetry.space_group_name_H-M   'P 1'
#
loop_
_entity.id
_entity.type
_entity.pdbx_description
1 polymer ?
#
loop_
_entity_poly.entity_id
_entity_poly.type
_entity_poly.pdbx_seq_one_letter_code
_entity_poly.pdbx_strand_id
1 'polypeptide(L)'
;MSRRDRGSTAVLERLLDPVSRSLNIEAARKLVQLKADAQTQARVDELARKCNEGELTSAERSEYEAFVTAGNLIAILQAKARLILAKKT
;
A
#
# COMPACT_ATOMS: atom_id res chain seq x y z
N MET A 1 -8.86 11.91 -2.35
CA MET A 1 -8.61 11.38 -0.99
C MET A 1 -9.72 11.85 -0.05
N SER A 2 -10.75 11.03 0.15
CA SER A 2 -11.91 11.37 0.98
C SER A 2 -11.57 11.25 2.47
N ARG A 3 -12.22 11.99 3.38
CA ARG A 3 -11.94 11.97 4.84
C ARG A 3 -11.98 10.55 5.46
N ARG A 4 -12.69 9.62 4.84
CA ARG A 4 -12.77 8.19 5.22
C ARG A 4 -11.44 7.45 5.07
N ASP A 5 -10.66 7.76 4.04
CA ASP A 5 -9.39 7.10 3.73
C ASP A 5 -8.34 7.35 4.84
N ARG A 6 -8.27 8.59 5.34
CA ARG A 6 -7.34 8.97 6.41
C ARG A 6 -7.59 8.24 7.73
N GLY A 7 -8.86 7.95 8.06
CA GLY A 7 -9.21 7.22 9.28
C GLY A 7 -8.73 5.77 9.24
N SER A 8 -8.91 5.10 8.10
CA SER A 8 -8.46 3.72 7.89
C SER A 8 -6.93 3.61 7.95
N THR A 9 -6.21 4.56 7.35
CA THR A 9 -4.73 4.61 7.42
C THR A 9 -4.22 4.74 8.86
N ALA A 10 -4.82 5.63 9.67
CA ALA A 10 -4.40 5.83 11.06
C ALA A 10 -4.61 4.57 11.94
N VAL A 11 -5.70 3.82 11.73
CA VAL A 11 -5.92 2.55 12.42
C VAL A 11 -4.88 1.51 12.01
N LEU A 12 -4.60 1.37 10.72
CA LEU A 12 -3.55 0.48 10.19
C LEU A 12 -2.17 0.83 10.74
N GLU A 13 -1.80 2.11 10.79
CA GLU A 13 -0.52 2.56 11.34
C GLU A 13 -0.33 2.13 12.80
N ARG A 14 -1.39 2.22 13.62
CA ARG A 14 -1.38 1.78 15.02
C ARG A 14 -1.29 0.26 15.14
N LEU A 15 -2.04 -0.48 14.31
CA LEU A 15 -2.03 -1.94 14.31
C LEU A 15 -0.68 -2.53 13.86
N LEU A 16 0.03 -1.83 12.97
CA LEU A 16 1.32 -2.28 12.42
C LEU A 16 2.54 -1.83 13.23
N ASP A 17 2.34 -1.10 14.34
CA ASP A 17 3.46 -0.68 15.19
C ASP A 17 4.28 -1.88 15.73
N PRO A 18 3.68 -2.97 16.24
CA PRO A 18 4.43 -4.13 16.72
C PRO A 18 5.24 -4.81 15.60
N VAL A 19 4.64 -4.95 14.41
CA VAL A 19 5.32 -5.54 13.24
C VAL A 19 6.60 -4.76 12.94
N SER A 20 6.55 -3.44 13.04
CA SER A 20 7.66 -2.57 12.70
C SER A 20 8.80 -2.63 13.70
N ARG A 21 8.50 -2.88 14.98
CA ARG A 21 9.51 -3.11 16.01
C ARG A 21 10.25 -4.44 15.83
N SER A 22 9.61 -5.41 15.17
CA SER A 22 10.17 -6.73 14.89
C SER A 22 10.95 -6.81 13.56
N LEU A 23 10.93 -5.76 12.74
CA LEU A 23 11.65 -5.73 11.48
C LEU A 23 13.16 -5.54 11.70
N ASN A 24 13.95 -6.45 11.15
CA ASN A 24 15.39 -6.27 11.03
C ASN A 24 15.75 -5.41 9.79
N ILE A 25 17.02 -5.04 9.67
CA ILE A 25 17.51 -4.15 8.60
C ILE A 25 17.37 -4.77 7.21
N GLU A 26 17.59 -6.07 7.07
CA GLU A 26 17.45 -6.77 5.81
C GLU A 26 15.99 -6.75 5.32
N ALA A 27 15.05 -7.06 6.22
CA ALA A 27 13.62 -7.00 5.94
C ALA A 27 13.18 -5.57 5.60
N ALA A 28 13.68 -4.56 6.33
CA ALA A 28 13.41 -3.16 6.03
C ALA A 28 13.87 -2.76 4.61
N ARG A 29 15.07 -3.20 4.17
CA ARG A 29 15.55 -2.96 2.80
C ARG A 29 14.65 -3.61 1.75
N LYS A 30 14.26 -4.88 1.95
CA LYS A 30 13.34 -5.59 1.04
C LYS A 30 11.98 -4.89 0.96
N LEU A 31 11.42 -4.46 2.09
CA LEU A 31 10.14 -3.76 2.13
C LEU A 31 10.17 -2.43 1.37
N VAL A 32 11.23 -1.63 1.51
CA VAL A 32 11.36 -0.37 0.77
C VAL A 32 11.40 -0.59 -0.76
N GLN A 33 11.89 -1.73 -1.21
CA GLN A 33 11.94 -2.09 -2.63
C GLN A 33 10.70 -2.84 -3.13
N LEU A 34 9.77 -3.19 -2.23
CA LEU A 34 8.55 -3.90 -2.58
C LEU A 34 7.72 -3.06 -3.54
N LYS A 35 7.45 -3.61 -4.72
CA LYS A 35 6.61 -3.03 -5.76
C LYS A 35 5.78 -4.14 -6.39
N ALA A 36 4.64 -3.76 -6.95
CA ALA A 36 3.86 -4.67 -7.78
C ALA A 36 4.72 -5.19 -8.94
N ASP A 37 4.49 -6.45 -9.34
CA ASP A 37 5.04 -6.95 -10.59
C ASP A 37 4.37 -6.26 -11.80
N ALA A 38 4.95 -6.45 -12.98
CA ALA A 38 4.50 -5.76 -14.19
C ALA A 38 3.04 -6.11 -14.54
N GLN A 39 2.62 -7.35 -14.32
CA GLN A 39 1.25 -7.78 -14.61
C GLN A 39 0.24 -7.10 -13.68
N THR A 40 0.54 -7.08 -12.39
CA THR A 40 -0.28 -6.44 -11.36
C THR A 40 -0.34 -4.94 -11.62
N GLN A 41 0.80 -4.29 -11.89
CA GLN A 41 0.82 -2.86 -12.19
C GLN A 41 -0.03 -2.52 -13.41
N ALA A 42 0.10 -3.28 -14.51
CA ALA A 42 -0.70 -3.08 -15.72
C ALA A 42 -2.20 -3.23 -15.45
N ARG A 43 -2.59 -4.18 -14.59
CA ARG A 43 -3.99 -4.38 -14.19
C ARG A 43 -4.53 -3.21 -13.36
N VAL A 44 -3.76 -2.72 -12.39
CA VAL A 44 -4.14 -1.54 -11.61
C VAL A 44 -4.29 -0.31 -12.50
N ASP A 45 -3.38 -0.12 -13.46
CA ASP A 45 -3.41 1.01 -14.38
C ASP A 45 -4.64 0.96 -15.31
N GLU A 46 -5.00 -0.24 -15.81
CA GLU A 46 -6.22 -0.45 -16.59
C GLU A 46 -7.48 -0.10 -15.77
N LEU A 47 -7.57 -0.61 -14.54
CA LEU A 47 -8.69 -0.36 -13.64
C LEU A 47 -8.79 1.11 -13.25
N ALA A 48 -7.66 1.78 -13.01
CA ALA A 48 -7.62 3.21 -12.72
C ALA A 48 -8.14 4.03 -13.92
N ARG A 49 -7.75 3.67 -15.15
CA ARG A 49 -8.27 4.31 -16.36
C ARG A 49 -9.78 4.14 -16.49
N LYS A 50 -10.28 2.90 -16.38
CA LYS A 50 -11.73 2.59 -16.39
C LYS A 50 -12.47 3.33 -15.27
N CYS A 51 -11.86 3.46 -14.10
CA CYS A 51 -12.43 4.21 -12.97
C CYS A 51 -12.64 5.68 -13.32
N ASN A 52 -11.65 6.31 -13.96
CA ASN A 52 -11.70 7.70 -14.37
C ASN A 52 -12.72 7.95 -15.49
N GLU A 53 -12.90 6.96 -16.37
CA GLU A 53 -13.89 6.99 -17.46
C GLU A 53 -15.31 6.63 -16.99
N GLY A 54 -15.46 6.13 -15.74
CA GLY A 54 -16.75 5.69 -15.20
C GLY A 54 -17.21 4.32 -15.72
N GLU A 55 -16.31 3.54 -16.30
CA GLU A 55 -16.59 2.28 -17.00
C GLU A 55 -16.37 1.02 -16.14
N LEU A 56 -16.00 1.18 -14.86
CA LEU A 56 -15.81 0.03 -13.97
C LEU A 56 -17.11 -0.73 -13.77
N THR A 57 -17.08 -2.01 -14.10
CA THR A 57 -18.10 -2.96 -13.63
C THR A 57 -18.03 -3.12 -12.10
N SER A 58 -19.09 -3.64 -11.49
CA SER A 58 -19.10 -3.89 -10.03
C SER A 58 -17.99 -4.84 -9.57
N ALA A 59 -17.66 -5.85 -10.38
CA ALA A 59 -16.57 -6.78 -10.09
C ALA A 59 -15.21 -6.09 -10.15
N GLU A 60 -14.96 -5.32 -11.22
CA GLU A 60 -13.72 -4.55 -11.39
C GLU A 60 -13.54 -3.47 -10.31
N ARG A 61 -14.65 -2.87 -9.84
CA ARG A 61 -14.60 -1.94 -8.70
C ARG A 61 -14.11 -2.62 -7.44
N SER A 62 -14.63 -3.80 -7.11
CA SER A 62 -14.18 -4.56 -5.95
C SER A 62 -12.70 -4.97 -6.08
N GLU A 63 -12.26 -5.34 -7.29
CA GLU A 63 -10.87 -5.65 -7.57
C GLU A 63 -9.97 -4.42 -7.38
N TYR A 64 -10.39 -3.28 -7.93
CA TYR A 64 -9.65 -2.02 -7.81
C TYR A 64 -9.55 -1.54 -6.34
N GLU A 65 -10.63 -1.66 -5.57
CA GLU A 65 -10.63 -1.36 -4.14
C GLU A 65 -9.68 -2.26 -3.34
N ALA A 66 -9.55 -3.53 -3.72
CA ALA A 66 -8.58 -4.45 -3.12
C ALA A 66 -7.14 -4.00 -3.42
N PHE A 67 -6.85 -3.57 -4.66
CA PHE A 67 -5.55 -3.02 -5.02
C PHE A 67 -5.21 -1.73 -4.27
N VAL A 68 -6.16 -0.80 -4.14
CA VAL A 68 -5.98 0.43 -3.36
C VAL A 68 -5.68 0.11 -1.90
N THR A 69 -6.42 -0.85 -1.32
CA THR A 69 -6.22 -1.28 0.07
C THR A 69 -4.83 -1.90 0.27
N ALA A 70 -4.41 -2.78 -0.64
CA ALA A 70 -3.08 -3.39 -0.61
C ALA A 70 -1.97 -2.33 -0.76
N GLY A 71 -2.14 -1.38 -1.70
CA GLY A 71 -1.21 -0.27 -1.91
C GLY A 71 -1.03 0.60 -0.66
N ASN A 72 -2.13 0.94 0.01
CA ASN A 72 -2.10 1.70 1.27
C ASN A 72 -1.34 0.94 2.38
N LEU A 73 -1.58 -0.36 2.53
CA LEU A 73 -0.85 -1.19 3.48
C LEU A 73 0.66 -1.21 3.18
N ILE A 74 1.04 -1.43 1.93
CA ILE A 74 2.44 -1.44 1.49
C ILE A 74 3.10 -0.08 1.76
N ALA A 75 2.41 1.02 1.47
CA ALA A 75 2.93 2.37 1.71
C ALA A 75 3.26 2.61 3.20
N ILE A 76 2.39 2.16 4.12
CA ILE A 76 2.63 2.24 5.57
C ILE A 76 3.84 1.41 5.97
N LEU A 77 3.96 0.17 5.47
CA LEU A 77 5.10 -0.71 5.76
C LEU A 77 6.42 -0.12 5.23
N GLN A 78 6.40 0.44 4.02
CA GLN A 78 7.56 1.14 3.45
C GLN A 78 7.96 2.37 4.28
N ALA A 79 7.00 3.18 4.71
CA ALA A 79 7.27 4.34 5.55
C ALA A 79 7.94 3.94 6.87
N LYS A 80 7.43 2.90 7.54
CA LYS A 80 8.03 2.39 8.78
C LYS A 80 9.41 1.76 8.55
N ALA A 81 9.61 1.05 7.44
CA ALA A 81 10.92 0.52 7.06
C ALA A 81 11.95 1.65 6.81
N ARG A 82 11.56 2.75 6.15
CA ARG A 82 12.44 3.93 5.96
C ARG A 82 12.86 4.54 7.30
N LEU A 83 11.96 4.63 8.28
CA LEU A 83 12.30 5.12 9.63
C LEU A 83 13.34 4.23 10.33
N ILE A 84 13.25 2.90 10.17
CA ILE A 84 14.23 1.97 10.74
C ILE A 84 15.62 2.18 10.10
N LEU A 85 15.66 2.33 8.78
CA LEU A 85 16.93 2.54 8.05
C LEU A 85 17.55 3.90 8.39
N ALA A 86 16.74 4.94 8.56
CA ALA A 86 17.22 6.27 8.94
C ALA A 86 17.84 6.31 10.35
N LYS A 87 17.32 5.54 11.31
CA LYS A 87 17.86 5.47 12.69
C LYS A 87 19.20 4.75 12.80
N LYS A 88 19.64 4.03 11.76
CA LYS A 88 20.90 3.27 11.73
C LYS A 88 21.98 3.93 10.87
N THR A 89 21.72 5.16 10.42
CA THR A 89 22.71 6.03 9.76
C THR A 89 23.21 7.02 10.80
#